data_AF-A0A9Q1JC61-F1
#
_entry.id   AF-A0A9Q1JC61-F1
#
_cell.length_a   1.000
_cell.length_b   1.000
_cell.length_c   1.000
_cell.angle_alpha   90.00
_cell.angle_beta   90.00
_cell.angle_gamma   90.00
#
_symmetry.space_group_name_H-M   'P 1'
#
loop_
_entity.id
_entity.type
_entity.pdbx_description
1 polymer ?
#
loop_
_entity_poly.entity_id
_entity_poly.type
_entity_poly.pdbx_seq_one_letter_code
_entity_poly.pdbx_strand_id
1 'polypeptide(L)'
;MALDFLKAGKEREDIKLNSQGLETAINNDLFNNKNGGFWRSSLIDSNVVDFFVPFLPLEHKHVVMCALAEMHTLKLAPDTAIAGKIANDIPYFPQETKMFSVKGCKSVKQRLNYYL
;
A
#
# COMPACT_ATOMS: atom_id res chain seq x y z
N MET A 1 10.50 -0.25 -6.32
CA MET A 1 9.81 0.82 -7.07
C MET A 1 9.30 1.94 -6.18
N ALA A 2 8.21 1.75 -5.42
CA ALA A 2 7.73 2.81 -4.51
C ALA A 2 8.78 3.24 -3.48
N LEU A 3 9.51 2.27 -2.92
CA LEU A 3 10.64 2.50 -2.03
C LEU A 3 11.78 3.27 -2.71
N ASP A 4 12.04 3.02 -3.99
CA ASP A 4 13.15 3.66 -4.71
C ASP A 4 12.83 5.13 -5.01
N PHE A 5 11.57 5.43 -5.34
CA PHE A 5 11.09 6.81 -5.51
C PHE A 5 11.22 7.59 -4.20
N LEU A 6 10.73 7.01 -3.09
CA LEU A 6 10.82 7.65 -1.79
C LEU A 6 12.28 7.87 -1.36
N LYS A 7 13.15 6.88 -1.57
CA LYS A 7 14.60 6.99 -1.30
C LYS A 7 15.29 8.04 -2.16
N ALA A 8 14.80 8.28 -3.37
CA ALA A 8 15.27 9.35 -4.25
C ALA A 8 14.66 10.72 -3.93
N GLY A 9 13.86 10.85 -2.86
CA GLY A 9 13.21 12.09 -2.46
C GLY A 9 12.10 12.53 -3.42
N LYS A 10 11.55 11.61 -4.22
CA LYS A 10 10.43 11.89 -5.12
C LYS A 10 9.11 11.66 -4.41
N GLU A 11 8.09 12.40 -4.84
CA GLU A 11 6.74 12.24 -4.33
C GLU A 11 6.12 10.92 -4.84
N ARG A 12 5.18 10.38 -4.08
CA ARG A 12 4.47 9.15 -4.46
C ARG A 12 3.70 9.34 -5.78
N GLU A 13 3.14 10.52 -5.97
CA GLU A 13 2.29 10.91 -7.11
C GLU A 13 3.09 11.08 -8.42
N ASP A 14 4.42 11.08 -8.33
CA ASP A 14 5.33 11.05 -9.48
C ASP A 14 5.43 9.64 -10.10
N ILE A 15 4.97 8.60 -9.42
CA ILE A 15 4.90 7.25 -9.97
C ILE A 15 3.78 7.21 -11.01
N LYS A 16 4.16 7.30 -12.29
CA LYS A 16 3.20 7.21 -13.41
C LYS A 16 2.95 5.77 -13.83
N LEU A 17 1.72 5.48 -14.23
CA LEU A 17 1.31 4.15 -14.70
C LEU A 17 2.12 3.70 -15.92
N ASN A 18 2.36 4.65 -16.84
CA ASN A 18 3.16 4.46 -18.06
C ASN A 18 4.68 4.60 -17.83
N SER A 19 5.13 4.61 -16.57
CA SER A 19 6.57 4.64 -16.33
C SER A 19 7.16 3.28 -16.66
N GLN A 20 8.24 3.27 -17.44
CA GLN A 20 8.93 2.04 -17.86
C GLN A 20 9.27 1.14 -16.67
N GLY A 21 9.58 1.72 -15.49
CA GLY A 21 9.85 0.97 -14.28
C GLY A 21 8.65 0.18 -13.75
N LEU A 22 7.43 0.75 -13.81
CA LEU A 22 6.22 0.09 -13.37
C LEU A 22 5.77 -1.00 -14.32
N GLU A 23 5.74 -0.71 -15.61
CA GLU A 23 5.41 -1.70 -16.65
C GLU A 23 6.40 -2.87 -16.63
N THR A 24 7.70 -2.58 -16.49
CA THR A 24 8.74 -3.63 -16.43
C THR A 24 8.58 -4.52 -15.20
N ALA A 25 8.26 -3.94 -14.04
CA ALA A 25 8.04 -4.73 -12.82
C ALA A 25 6.80 -5.62 -12.91
N ILE A 26 5.70 -5.10 -13.48
CA ILE A 26 4.48 -5.87 -13.72
C ILE A 26 4.77 -7.01 -14.71
N ASN A 27 5.38 -6.71 -15.85
CA ASN A 27 5.74 -7.74 -16.84
C ASN A 27 6.67 -8.81 -16.26
N ASN A 28 7.66 -8.42 -15.46
CA ASN A 28 8.52 -9.39 -14.79
C ASN A 28 7.76 -10.30 -13.82
N ASP A 29 6.78 -9.78 -13.08
CA ASP A 29 5.98 -10.59 -12.16
C ASP A 29 5.02 -11.53 -12.91
N LEU A 30 4.46 -11.08 -14.04
CA LEU A 30 3.54 -11.90 -14.84
C LEU A 30 4.26 -13.00 -15.63
N PHE A 31 5.36 -12.65 -16.29
CA PHE A 31 6.02 -13.52 -17.27
C PHE A 31 7.27 -14.21 -16.73
N ASN A 32 8.00 -13.63 -15.78
CA ASN A 32 9.31 -14.14 -15.36
C ASN A 32 9.31 -14.74 -13.94
N ASN A 33 8.29 -14.45 -13.14
CA ASN A 33 8.16 -15.01 -11.79
C ASN A 33 7.55 -16.42 -11.84
N LYS A 34 8.40 -17.45 -11.80
CA LYS A 34 7.99 -18.87 -11.82
C LYS A 34 7.12 -19.30 -10.64
N ASN A 35 7.13 -18.53 -9.55
CA ASN A 35 6.30 -18.75 -8.37
C ASN A 35 5.03 -17.87 -8.39
N GLY A 36 4.87 -17.02 -9.40
CA GLY A 36 3.71 -16.15 -9.56
C GLY A 36 2.49 -16.92 -10.05
N GLY A 37 1.30 -16.49 -9.61
CA GLY A 37 0.03 -17.17 -9.95
C GLY A 37 -0.34 -17.13 -11.44
N PHE A 38 0.33 -16.30 -12.22
CA PHE A 38 0.12 -16.15 -13.66
C PHE A 38 1.15 -16.89 -14.53
N TRP A 39 2.17 -17.49 -13.92
CA TRP A 39 3.21 -18.23 -14.64
C TRP A 39 2.59 -19.39 -15.43
N ARG A 40 2.70 -19.30 -16.77
CA ARG A 40 2.08 -20.25 -17.73
C ARG A 40 0.54 -20.34 -17.66
N SER A 41 -0.12 -19.32 -17.13
CA SER A 41 -1.58 -19.28 -17.18
C SER A 41 -2.05 -18.89 -18.58
N SER A 42 -3.05 -19.59 -19.10
CA SER A 42 -3.67 -19.25 -20.39
C SER A 42 -4.29 -17.85 -20.38
N LEU A 43 -4.61 -17.30 -19.21
CA LEU A 43 -5.16 -15.95 -19.02
C LEU A 43 -4.21 -14.85 -19.54
N ILE A 44 -2.91 -15.04 -19.36
CA ILE A 44 -1.89 -14.12 -19.90
C ILE A 44 -1.61 -14.44 -21.37
N ASP A 45 -1.49 -15.72 -21.73
CA ASP A 45 -1.19 -16.12 -23.11
C ASP A 45 -2.30 -15.73 -24.10
N SER A 46 -3.55 -15.67 -23.63
CA SER A 46 -4.72 -15.23 -24.42
C SER A 46 -5.08 -13.76 -24.23
N ASN A 47 -4.25 -13.01 -23.49
CA ASN A 47 -4.37 -11.56 -23.30
C ASN A 47 -5.76 -11.11 -22.83
N VAL A 48 -6.37 -11.86 -21.90
CA VAL A 48 -7.73 -11.62 -21.39
C VAL A 48 -7.79 -10.42 -20.42
N VAL A 49 -6.64 -10.00 -19.90
CA VAL A 49 -6.54 -8.85 -18.99
C VAL A 49 -6.19 -7.60 -19.80
N ASP A 50 -7.12 -6.65 -19.87
CA ASP A 50 -6.90 -5.39 -20.59
C ASP A 50 -5.97 -4.42 -19.83
N PHE A 51 -6.11 -4.36 -18.50
CA PHE A 51 -5.38 -3.41 -17.67
C PHE A 51 -4.94 -4.01 -16.34
N PHE A 52 -3.70 -3.71 -15.95
CA PHE A 52 -3.19 -3.97 -14.61
C PHE A 52 -3.25 -2.69 -13.78
N VAL A 53 -3.95 -2.74 -12.65
CA VAL A 53 -4.10 -1.60 -11.72
C VAL A 53 -3.27 -1.85 -10.46
N PRO A 54 -2.06 -1.28 -10.36
CA PRO A 54 -1.18 -1.53 -9.21
C PRO A 54 -1.63 -0.72 -7.99
N PHE A 55 -1.66 -1.38 -6.83
CA PHE A 55 -1.88 -0.74 -5.54
C PHE A 55 -0.55 -0.50 -4.84
N LEU A 56 -0.23 0.77 -4.60
CA LEU A 56 1.01 1.15 -3.92
C LEU A 56 0.86 1.05 -2.39
N PRO A 57 1.92 0.63 -1.67
CA PRO A 57 1.88 0.47 -0.21
C PRO A 57 1.56 1.78 0.50
N LEU A 58 0.93 1.70 1.68
CA LEU A 58 0.45 2.87 2.41
C LEU A 58 1.51 3.42 3.36
N GLU A 59 1.84 4.70 3.20
CA GLU A 59 2.66 5.45 4.18
C GLU A 59 1.87 5.79 5.46
N HIS A 60 2.57 6.22 6.51
CA HIS A 60 2.01 6.62 7.80
C HIS A 60 0.84 7.60 7.68
N LYS A 61 0.96 8.64 6.84
CA LYS A 61 -0.12 9.62 6.57
C LYS A 61 -1.43 8.95 6.14
N HIS A 62 -1.36 7.89 5.34
CA HIS A 62 -2.54 7.15 4.89
C HIS A 62 -3.17 6.33 6.02
N VAL A 63 -2.35 5.81 6.93
CA VAL A 63 -2.84 5.09 8.11
C VAL A 63 -3.59 6.03 9.06
N VAL A 64 -3.08 7.26 9.25
CA VAL A 64 -3.79 8.30 10.03
C VAL A 64 -5.15 8.60 9.38
N MET A 65 -5.19 8.78 8.06
CA MET A 65 -6.46 8.99 7.34
C MET A 65 -7.43 7.81 7.52
N CYS A 66 -6.94 6.57 7.47
CA CYS A 66 -7.76 5.40 7.74
C CYS A 66 -8.32 5.36 9.18
N ALA A 67 -7.53 5.76 10.18
CA ALA A 67 -8.00 5.79 11.56
C ALA A 67 -9.11 6.83 11.77
N LEU A 68 -8.95 8.02 11.17
CA LEU A 68 -9.99 9.06 11.17
C LEU A 68 -11.26 8.60 10.44
N ALA A 69 -11.11 7.91 9.31
CA ALA A 69 -12.24 7.36 8.57
C ALA A 69 -12.98 6.25 9.35
N GLU A 70 -12.26 5.42 10.11
CA GLU A 70 -12.88 4.41 10.98
C GLU A 70 -13.62 5.06 12.15
N MET A 71 -13.06 6.10 12.79
CA MET A 71 -13.77 6.88 13.82
C MET A 71 -15.09 7.44 13.29
N HIS A 72 -15.07 8.03 12.10
CA HIS A 72 -16.27 8.52 11.43
C HIS A 72 -17.30 7.40 11.19
N THR A 73 -16.84 6.23 10.73
CA THR A 73 -17.71 5.05 10.52
C THR A 73 -18.37 4.58 11.82
N LEU A 74 -17.66 4.72 12.95
CA LEU A 74 -18.17 4.41 14.30
C LEU A 74 -18.96 5.56 14.94
N LYS A 75 -19.21 6.67 14.22
CA LYS A 75 -19.88 7.89 14.71
C LYS A 75 -19.19 8.53 15.92
N LEU A 76 -17.87 8.37 16.01
CA LEU A 76 -17.03 9.02 17.00
C LEU A 76 -16.56 10.37 16.47
N ALA A 77 -16.28 11.31 17.39
CA ALA A 77 -15.62 12.55 17.01
C ALA A 77 -14.20 12.24 16.48
N PRO A 78 -13.77 12.86 15.37
CA PRO A 78 -12.42 12.64 14.85
C PRO A 78 -11.37 13.17 15.83
N ASP A 79 -10.44 12.30 16.22
CA ASP A 79 -9.32 12.63 17.09
C ASP A 79 -8.00 12.31 16.38
N THR A 80 -7.30 13.36 15.96
CA THR A 80 -6.02 13.26 15.25
C THR A 80 -4.88 12.74 16.14
N ALA A 81 -4.95 12.97 17.45
CA ALA A 81 -3.95 12.48 18.40
C ALA A 81 -4.09 10.96 18.57
N ILE A 82 -5.31 10.46 18.73
CA ILE A 82 -5.57 9.01 18.78
C ILE A 82 -5.24 8.37 17.42
N ALA A 83 -5.65 8.98 16.30
CA ALA A 83 -5.31 8.48 14.97
C ALA A 83 -3.79 8.37 14.74
N GLY A 84 -3.03 9.36 15.21
CA GLY A 84 -1.57 9.34 15.20
C GLY A 84 -0.98 8.21 16.04
N LYS A 85 -1.50 7.96 17.25
CA LYS A 85 -1.07 6.85 18.10
C LYS A 85 -1.33 5.49 17.44
N ILE A 86 -2.54 5.29 16.90
CA ILE A 86 -2.89 4.08 16.14
C ILE A 86 -1.93 3.89 14.97
N ALA A 87 -1.65 4.95 14.22
CA ALA A 87 -0.73 4.88 13.10
C ALA A 87 0.70 4.52 13.52
N ASN A 88 1.17 5.00 14.67
CA ASN A 88 2.49 4.69 15.20
C ASN A 88 2.63 3.22 15.65
N ASP A 89 1.55 2.59 16.11
CA ASP A 89 1.61 1.22 16.60
C ASP A 89 1.56 0.16 15.49
N ILE A 90 1.28 0.57 14.25
CA ILE A 90 1.27 -0.35 13.11
C ILE A 90 2.72 -0.72 12.73
N PRO A 91 3.00 -1.98 12.34
CA PRO A 91 4.31 -2.36 11.83
C PRO A 91 4.60 -1.70 10.48
N TYR A 92 5.79 -1.13 10.32
CA TYR A 92 6.27 -0.54 9.06
C TYR A 92 7.52 -1.25 8.52
N PHE A 93 7.74 -1.12 7.21
CA PHE A 93 8.92 -1.57 6.50
C PHE A 93 9.48 -0.46 5.58
N PRO A 94 10.78 -0.47 5.29
CA PRO A 94 11.86 -1.19 5.99
C PRO A 94 11.91 -0.82 7.49
N GLN A 95 12.44 -1.68 8.37
CA GLN A 95 12.38 -1.45 9.83
C GLN A 95 13.13 -0.18 10.26
N GLU A 96 14.17 0.19 9.54
CA GLU A 96 15.06 1.31 9.85
C GLU A 96 14.40 2.65 9.56
N THR A 97 13.64 2.71 8.46
CA THR A 97 13.06 3.95 7.94
C THR A 97 11.56 4.05 8.19
N LYS A 98 10.90 2.93 8.52
CA LYS A 98 9.46 2.83 8.79
C LYS A 98 8.58 3.53 7.74
N MET A 99 8.95 3.41 6.46
CA MET A 99 8.30 4.15 5.37
C MET A 99 6.87 3.69 5.06
N PHE A 100 6.65 2.37 5.03
CA PHE A 100 5.38 1.80 4.55
C PHE A 100 4.77 0.83 5.56
N SER A 101 3.47 0.92 5.79
CA SER A 101 2.76 -0.03 6.63
C SER A 101 2.79 -1.43 6.01
N VAL A 102 3.19 -2.42 6.81
CA VAL A 102 3.29 -3.83 6.39
C VAL A 102 1.93 -4.39 5.95
N LYS A 103 0.85 -3.93 6.58
CA LYS A 103 -0.52 -4.44 6.34
C LYS A 103 -1.50 -3.35 5.87
N GLY A 104 -0.98 -2.19 5.46
CA GLY A 104 -1.80 -1.01 5.18
C GLY A 104 -2.73 -0.67 6.35
N CYS A 105 -4.02 -0.48 6.07
CA CYS A 105 -5.03 -0.12 7.07
C CYS A 105 -5.75 -1.32 7.72
N LYS A 106 -5.37 -2.56 7.38
CA LYS A 106 -6.11 -3.76 7.78
C LYS A 106 -6.27 -3.93 9.30
N SER A 107 -5.29 -3.44 10.09
CA SER A 107 -5.31 -3.56 11.55
C SER A 107 -5.81 -2.32 12.29
N VAL A 108 -6.18 -1.24 11.57
CA VAL A 108 -6.59 0.04 12.18
C VAL A 108 -7.81 -0.14 13.07
N LYS A 109 -8.84 -0.81 12.58
CA LYS A 109 -10.08 -1.08 13.33
C LYS A 109 -9.84 -1.80 14.65
N GLN A 110 -9.06 -2.89 14.60
CA GLN A 110 -8.73 -3.65 15.80
C GLN A 110 -7.95 -2.80 16.81
N ARG A 111 -7.06 -1.92 16.34
CA ARG A 111 -6.28 -1.02 17.19
C ARG A 111 -7.11 0.07 17.82
N LEU A 112 -8.03 0.68 17.06
CA LEU A 112 -8.91 1.73 17.55
C LEU A 112 -9.71 1.27 18.79
N ASN A 113 -10.15 0.01 18.82
CA ASN A 113 -10.86 -0.55 19.97
C ASN A 113 -10.05 -0.58 21.28
N TYR A 114 -8.72 -0.45 21.27
CA TYR A 114 -7.91 -0.33 22.49
C TYR A 114 -7.78 1.11 22.99
N TYR A 115 -8.17 2.09 22.18
CA TYR A 115 -8.10 3.52 22.47
C TYR A 115 -9.46 4.13 22.84
N LEU A 116 -10.53 3.35 22.68
CA LEU A 116 -11.90 3.67 23.11
C LEU A 116 -12.15 3.07 24.50
#